data_AF-A0A511ZNJ6-F1
#
_entry.id   AF-A0A511ZNJ6-F1
#
_cell.length_a   1.000
_cell.length_b   1.000
_cell.length_c   1.000
_cell.angle_alpha   90.00
_cell.angle_beta   90.00
_cell.angle_gamma   90.00
#
_symmetry.space_group_name_H-M   'P 1'
#
loop_
_entity.id
_entity.type
_entity.pdbx_description
1 polymer ?
#
loop_
_entity_poly.entity_id
_entity_poly.type
_entity_poly.pdbx_seq_one_letter_code
_entity_poly.pdbx_strand_id
1 'polypeptide(L)'
;MSNSNEKQADQENEVTTVAMQIILHAGNARALADEAFQLAKEENFTAAHEKINEANANGILKAHQSQTQIIQDEARGVIHEPSLLLNHAQDHLMTIMSEVRMTKQMIELYELTVNRK
;
A
#
# COMPACT_ATOMS: atom_id res chain seq x y z
N MET A 1 -18.54 -34.10 11.42
CA MET A 1 -17.95 -33.69 10.12
C MET A 1 -18.38 -32.29 9.68
N SER A 2 -19.37 -31.63 10.33
CA SER A 2 -19.80 -30.27 9.93
C SER A 2 -18.89 -29.12 10.41
N ASN A 3 -18.01 -29.34 11.40
CA ASN A 3 -17.26 -28.26 12.06
C ASN A 3 -15.95 -27.83 11.34
N SER A 4 -15.55 -28.56 10.28
CA SER A 4 -14.31 -28.33 9.55
C SER A 4 -14.53 -27.42 8.33
N ASN A 5 -15.67 -27.57 7.63
CA ASN A 5 -16.02 -26.74 6.47
C ASN A 5 -16.39 -25.30 6.86
N GLU A 6 -17.05 -25.10 8.01
CA GLU A 6 -17.38 -23.74 8.49
C GLU A 6 -16.11 -22.94 8.85
N LYS A 7 -15.16 -23.56 9.57
CA LYS A 7 -13.88 -22.93 9.90
C LYS A 7 -13.03 -22.56 8.69
N GLN A 8 -13.09 -23.37 7.64
CA GLN A 8 -12.34 -23.14 6.41
C GLN A 8 -12.94 -21.98 5.59
N ALA A 9 -14.28 -21.88 5.53
CA ALA A 9 -14.98 -20.78 4.88
C ALA A 9 -14.81 -19.44 5.63
N ASP A 10 -14.73 -19.45 6.95
CA ASP A 10 -14.47 -18.25 7.75
C ASP A 10 -13.04 -17.72 7.54
N GLN A 11 -12.03 -18.60 7.49
CA GLN A 11 -10.65 -18.21 7.19
C GLN A 11 -10.48 -17.65 5.76
N GLU A 12 -11.16 -18.23 4.77
CA GLU A 12 -11.13 -17.76 3.38
C GLU A 12 -11.73 -16.34 3.26
N ASN A 13 -12.81 -16.06 3.99
CA ASN A 13 -13.41 -14.73 4.06
C ASN A 13 -12.50 -13.70 4.76
N GLU A 14 -11.77 -14.11 5.81
CA GLU A 14 -10.84 -13.24 6.52
C GLU A 14 -9.66 -12.83 5.63
N VAL A 15 -9.00 -13.79 4.97
CA VAL A 15 -7.89 -13.53 4.04
C VAL A 15 -8.34 -12.64 2.88
N THR A 16 -9.52 -12.90 2.34
CA THR A 16 -10.11 -12.07 1.26
C THR A 16 -10.36 -10.64 1.72
N THR A 17 -10.87 -10.46 2.94
CA THR A 17 -11.11 -9.13 3.53
C THR A 17 -9.81 -8.37 3.71
N VAL A 18 -8.78 -9.03 4.24
CA VAL A 18 -7.44 -8.44 4.41
C VAL A 18 -6.84 -8.03 3.05
N ALA A 19 -6.92 -8.90 2.04
CA ALA A 19 -6.43 -8.60 0.70
C ALA A 19 -7.12 -7.37 0.09
N MET A 20 -8.45 -7.27 0.21
CA MET A 20 -9.21 -6.12 -0.26
C MET A 20 -8.83 -4.82 0.48
N GLN A 21 -8.60 -4.88 1.79
CA GLN A 21 -8.13 -3.72 2.56
C GLN A 21 -6.75 -3.25 2.12
N ILE A 22 -5.82 -4.18 1.86
CA ILE A 22 -4.49 -3.88 1.32
C ILE A 22 -4.63 -3.17 -0.03
N ILE A 23 -5.42 -3.72 -0.96
CA ILE A 23 -5.64 -3.14 -2.29
C ILE A 23 -6.23 -1.73 -2.19
N LEU A 24 -7.25 -1.53 -1.35
CA LEU A 24 -7.89 -0.23 -1.17
C LEU A 24 -6.91 0.83 -0.64
N HIS A 25 -6.18 0.51 0.43
CA HIS A 25 -5.25 1.43 1.05
C HIS A 25 -4.05 1.73 0.16
N ALA A 26 -3.50 0.71 -0.52
CA ALA A 26 -2.42 0.90 -1.48
C ALA A 26 -2.92 1.73 -2.68
N GLY A 27 -4.09 1.44 -3.23
CA GLY A 27 -4.69 2.21 -4.33
C GLY A 27 -4.86 3.69 -4.00
N ASN A 28 -5.31 4.01 -2.79
CA ASN A 28 -5.40 5.38 -2.30
C ASN A 28 -4.02 6.05 -2.20
N ALA A 29 -2.98 5.33 -1.76
CA ALA A 29 -1.61 5.86 -1.72
C ALA A 29 -1.10 6.21 -3.12
N ARG A 30 -1.39 5.37 -4.12
CA ARG A 30 -1.02 5.64 -5.52
C ARG A 30 -1.69 6.92 -6.03
N ALA A 31 -3.00 7.08 -5.80
CA ALA A 31 -3.72 8.28 -6.23
C ALA A 31 -3.14 9.56 -5.61
N LEU A 32 -2.78 9.52 -4.32
CA LEU A 32 -2.12 10.64 -3.64
C LEU A 32 -0.71 10.91 -4.18
N ALA A 33 0.03 9.88 -4.58
CA ALA A 33 1.35 10.02 -5.21
C ALA A 33 1.23 10.70 -6.59
N ASP A 34 0.23 10.31 -7.37
CA ASP A 34 -0.05 10.92 -8.68
C ASP A 34 -0.45 12.39 -8.51
N GLU A 35 -1.30 12.71 -7.52
CA GLU A 35 -1.67 14.09 -7.17
C GLU A 35 -0.43 14.90 -6.76
N ALA A 36 0.43 14.34 -5.89
CA ALA A 36 1.69 14.98 -5.50
C ALA A 36 2.58 15.30 -6.71
N PHE A 37 2.68 14.35 -7.64
CA PHE A 37 3.48 14.54 -8.84
C PHE A 37 2.94 15.65 -9.74
N GLN A 38 1.61 15.78 -9.88
CA GLN A 38 1.02 16.89 -10.63
C GLN A 38 1.25 18.24 -9.94
N LEU A 39 1.05 18.32 -8.62
CA LEU A 39 1.32 19.54 -7.84
C LEU A 39 2.78 19.98 -7.97
N ALA A 40 3.71 19.02 -7.95
CA ALA A 40 5.12 19.31 -8.14
C ALA A 40 5.41 19.90 -9.53
N LYS A 41 4.74 19.43 -10.60
CA LYS A 41 4.89 19.99 -11.95
C LYS A 41 4.42 21.44 -12.06
N GLU A 42 3.48 21.85 -11.19
CA GLU A 42 3.03 23.23 -11.03
C GLU A 42 3.93 24.04 -10.08
N GLU A 43 5.08 23.49 -9.68
CA GLU A 43 6.03 24.06 -8.71
C GLU A 43 5.43 24.29 -7.31
N ASN A 44 4.29 23.65 -7.01
CA ASN A 44 3.68 23.65 -5.69
C ASN A 44 4.27 22.54 -4.80
N PHE A 45 5.55 22.68 -4.48
CA PHE A 45 6.32 21.66 -3.76
C PHE A 45 5.81 21.39 -2.35
N THR A 46 5.33 22.42 -1.63
CA THR A 46 4.78 22.24 -0.29
C THR A 46 3.58 21.29 -0.30
N ALA A 47 2.59 21.55 -1.17
CA ALA A 47 1.41 20.68 -1.29
C ALA A 47 1.78 19.28 -1.82
N ALA A 48 2.76 19.19 -2.73
CA ALA A 48 3.25 17.91 -3.22
C ALA A 48 3.84 17.03 -2.09
N HIS A 49 4.67 17.61 -1.21
CA HIS A 49 5.22 16.90 -0.06
C HIS A 49 4.15 16.51 0.96
N GLU A 50 3.14 17.36 1.18
CA GLU A 50 1.99 17.03 2.03
C GLU A 50 1.25 15.79 1.51
N LYS A 51 1.01 15.71 0.19
CA LYS A 51 0.36 14.55 -0.43
C LYS A 51 1.18 13.27 -0.35
N ILE A 52 2.51 13.35 -0.50
CA ILE A 52 3.38 12.20 -0.25
C ILE A 52 3.33 11.74 1.21
N ASN A 53 3.29 12.68 2.17
CA ASN A 53 3.17 12.33 3.58
C ASN A 53 1.82 11.67 3.87
N GLU A 54 0.74 12.17 3.26
CA GLU A 54 -0.59 11.56 3.34
C GLU A 54 -0.61 10.16 2.75
N ALA A 55 -0.02 9.95 1.56
CA ALA A 55 0.11 8.64 0.92
C ALA A 55 0.80 7.62 1.83
N ASN A 56 1.87 8.03 2.50
CA ASN A 56 2.61 7.19 3.44
C ASN A 56 1.81 6.87 4.70
N ALA A 57 1.25 7.89 5.36
CA ALA A 57 0.57 7.74 6.65
C ALA A 57 -0.78 7.03 6.53
N ASN A 58 -1.57 7.35 5.50
CA ASN A 58 -2.96 6.93 5.40
C ASN A 58 -3.19 5.75 4.46
N GLY A 59 -2.27 5.52 3.50
CA GLY A 59 -2.35 4.41 2.56
C GLY A 59 -1.33 3.33 2.86
N ILE A 60 -0.04 3.60 2.64
CA ILE A 60 1.04 2.60 2.76
C ILE A 60 1.10 2.00 4.16
N LEU A 61 1.15 2.81 5.21
CA LEU A 61 1.34 2.32 6.57
C LEU A 61 0.23 1.33 6.97
N LYS A 62 -1.03 1.65 6.65
CA LYS A 62 -2.19 0.79 6.97
C LYS A 62 -2.14 -0.53 6.20
N ALA A 63 -1.90 -0.46 4.89
CA ALA A 63 -1.78 -1.64 4.05
C ALA A 63 -0.61 -2.54 4.50
N HIS A 64 0.55 -1.95 4.83
CA HIS A 64 1.73 -2.66 5.28
C HIS A 64 1.55 -3.28 6.66
N GLN A 65 0.79 -2.67 7.57
CA GLN A 65 0.41 -3.28 8.84
C GLN A 65 -0.39 -4.57 8.62
N SER A 66 -1.39 -4.54 7.73
CA SER A 66 -2.16 -5.73 7.37
C SER A 66 -1.29 -6.82 6.75
N GLN A 67 -0.38 -6.46 5.82
CA GLN A 67 0.57 -7.42 5.25
C GLN A 67 1.50 -8.02 6.32
N THR A 68 2.02 -7.18 7.22
CA THR A 68 2.91 -7.61 8.31
C THR A 68 2.22 -8.60 9.24
N GLN A 69 0.94 -8.37 9.55
CA GLN A 69 0.15 -9.26 10.39
C GLN A 69 0.04 -10.66 9.77
N ILE A 70 -0.27 -10.75 8.48
CA ILE A 70 -0.33 -12.03 7.75
C ILE A 70 1.02 -12.77 7.82
N ILE A 71 2.13 -12.07 7.55
CA ILE A 71 3.48 -12.67 7.62
C ILE A 71 3.80 -13.16 9.05
N GLN A 72 3.40 -12.40 10.07
CA GLN A 72 3.60 -12.80 11.47
C GLN A 72 2.74 -14.01 11.86
N ASP A 73 1.52 -14.11 11.35
CA ASP A 73 0.64 -15.26 11.59
C ASP A 73 1.23 -16.53 10.95
N GLU A 74 1.72 -16.45 9.71
CA GLU A 74 2.43 -17.56 9.06
C GLU A 74 3.67 -17.97 9.85
N ALA A 75 4.48 -17.01 10.33
CA ALA A 75 5.66 -17.29 11.15
C ALA A 75 5.32 -17.96 12.50
N ARG A 76 4.10 -17.75 13.02
CA ARG A 76 3.58 -18.43 14.23
C ARG A 76 2.99 -19.81 13.93
N GLY A 77 2.97 -20.24 12.67
CA GLY A 77 2.43 -21.54 12.25
C GLY A 77 0.95 -21.53 11.88
N VAL A 78 0.33 -20.35 11.70
CA VAL A 78 -1.00 -20.25 11.09
C VAL A 78 -0.86 -20.55 9.61
N ILE A 79 -1.53 -21.59 9.14
CA ILE A 79 -1.54 -21.95 7.72
C ILE A 79 -2.70 -21.19 7.07
N HIS A 80 -2.39 -20.26 6.20
CA HIS A 80 -3.37 -19.67 5.28
C HIS A 80 -3.39 -20.49 3.99
N GLU A 81 -4.58 -20.74 3.45
CA GLU A 81 -4.70 -21.38 2.14
C GLU A 81 -4.12 -20.46 1.05
N PRO A 82 -3.41 -21.01 0.04
CA PRO A 82 -2.88 -20.22 -1.06
C PRO A 82 -3.98 -19.40 -1.75
N SER A 83 -3.84 -18.08 -1.75
CA SER A 83 -4.82 -17.16 -2.34
C SER A 83 -4.18 -16.26 -3.40
N LEU A 84 -4.67 -16.38 -4.65
CA LEU A 84 -4.23 -15.52 -5.75
C LEU A 84 -4.53 -14.05 -5.45
N LEU A 85 -5.66 -13.77 -4.81
CA LEU A 85 -6.06 -12.40 -4.45
C LEU A 85 -5.12 -11.81 -3.40
N LEU A 86 -4.72 -12.59 -2.39
CA LEU A 86 -3.76 -12.14 -1.38
C LEU A 86 -2.39 -11.86 -2.01
N ASN A 87 -1.90 -12.75 -2.89
CA ASN A 87 -0.65 -12.53 -3.62
C ASN A 87 -0.72 -11.24 -4.44
N HIS A 88 -1.80 -11.05 -5.19
CA HIS A 88 -2.03 -9.85 -5.97
C HIS A 88 -2.07 -8.57 -5.09
N ALA A 89 -2.71 -8.64 -3.92
CA ALA A 89 -2.74 -7.53 -2.98
C ALA A 89 -1.34 -7.17 -2.46
N GLN A 90 -0.52 -8.17 -2.14
CA GLN A 90 0.88 -7.97 -1.72
C GLN A 90 1.72 -7.35 -2.84
N ASP A 91 1.61 -7.86 -4.07
CA ASP A 91 2.29 -7.31 -5.25
C ASP A 91 1.91 -5.85 -5.48
N HIS A 92 0.61 -5.54 -5.38
CA HIS A 92 0.09 -4.17 -5.48
C HIS A 92 0.73 -3.25 -4.45
N LEU A 93 0.73 -3.65 -3.18
CA LEU A 93 1.28 -2.85 -2.10
C LEU A 93 2.77 -2.57 -2.30
N MET A 94 3.57 -3.61 -2.54
CA MET A 94 5.02 -3.46 -2.68
C MET A 94 5.41 -2.61 -3.90
N THR A 95 4.66 -2.76 -5.00
CA THR A 95 4.83 -1.92 -6.19
C THR A 95 4.52 -0.45 -5.87
N ILE A 96 3.39 -0.18 -5.22
CA ILE A 96 2.96 1.19 -4.90
C ILE A 96 3.88 1.84 -3.87
N MET A 97 4.38 1.10 -2.89
CA MET A 97 5.40 1.60 -1.95
C MET A 97 6.65 2.09 -2.69
N SER A 98 7.08 1.32 -3.69
CA SER A 98 8.23 1.69 -4.53
C SER A 98 7.92 2.91 -5.39
N GLU A 99 6.71 3.00 -5.97
CA GLU A 99 6.25 4.16 -6.74
C GLU A 99 6.21 5.43 -5.88
N VAL A 100 5.57 5.41 -4.70
CA VAL A 100 5.50 6.57 -3.79
C VAL A 100 6.91 7.04 -3.39
N ARG A 101 7.80 6.10 -3.08
CA ARG A 101 9.20 6.41 -2.76
C ARG A 101 9.90 7.09 -3.94
N MET A 102 9.71 6.56 -5.15
CA MET A 102 10.34 7.12 -6.35
C MET A 102 9.77 8.50 -6.68
N THR A 103 8.45 8.68 -6.58
CA THR A 103 7.77 9.96 -6.79
C THR A 103 8.32 11.02 -5.82
N LYS A 104 8.48 10.69 -4.54
CA LYS A 104 9.12 11.58 -3.57
C LYS A 104 10.51 12.03 -4.02
N GLN A 105 11.37 11.08 -4.42
CA GLN A 105 12.72 11.40 -4.88
C GLN A 105 12.71 12.26 -6.16
N MET A 106 11.78 12.00 -7.09
CA MET A 106 11.62 12.82 -8.29
C MET A 106 11.20 14.26 -7.96
N ILE A 107 10.28 14.44 -7.01
CA ILE A 107 9.83 15.77 -6.55
C ILE A 107 11.02 16.52 -5.92
N GLU A 108 11.77 15.88 -5.03
CA GLU A 108 12.97 16.47 -4.40
C GLU A 108 14.02 16.90 -5.45
N LEU A 109 14.27 16.06 -6.45
CA LEU A 109 15.20 16.39 -7.55
C LEU A 109 14.69 17.55 -8.42
N TYR A 110 13.38 17.61 -8.68
CA TYR A 110 12.79 18.70 -9.46
C TYR A 110 12.86 20.02 -8.69
N GLU A 111 12.51 20.02 -7.40
CA GLU A 111 12.60 21.17 -6.51
C GLU A 111 14.02 21.74 -6.43
N LEU A 112 15.02 20.87 -6.29
CA LEU A 112 16.44 21.28 -6.33
C LEU A 112 16.84 21.91 -7.67
N THR A 113 16.25 21.47 -8.77
CA THR A 113 16.55 22.01 -10.10
C THR A 113 15.91 23.37 -10.33
N VAL A 114 14.68 23.57 -9.83
CA VAL A 114 13.97 24.87 -9.90
C VAL A 114 14.66 25.89 -8.99
N ASN A 115 14.99 25.54 -7.76
CA ASN A 115 15.63 26.44 -6.78
C ASN A 115 17.07 26.83 -7.12
N ARG A 116 17.69 26.20 -8.12
CA ARG A 116 19.02 26.54 -8.64
C ARG A 116 18.98 27.59 -9.76
N LYS A 117 17.80 27.92 -10.30
CA LYS A 117 17.62 29.02 -11.24
C LYS A 117 17.53 30.35 -10.49
#